data_AF-Q1H9X4-F1
#
_entry.id   AF-Q1H9X4-F1
#
_cell.length_a   1.000
_cell.length_b   1.000
_cell.length_c   1.000
_cell.angle_alpha   90.00
_cell.angle_beta   90.00
_cell.angle_gamma   90.00
#
_symmetry.space_group_name_H-M   'P 1'
#
loop_
_entity.id
_entity.type
_entity.pdbx_description
1 polymer ?
#
loop_
_entity_poly.entity_id
_entity_poly.type
_entity_poly.pdbx_seq_one_letter_code
_entity_poly.pdbx_strand_id
1 'polypeptide(L)'
;MKNLSNDQNVSTLHEDQAEMVFDAETASAELVNEKLADARLPRYQAEFDAEEAERAGAFNEDALDESSAVESGDDLNDELEPAFLDDDGPSSDLPAFITTTNARELFDLQEGETVIDAIARKAKEG
;
A
#
# COMPACT_ATOMS: atom_id res chain seq x y z
N MET A 1 39.32 -77.93 -17.96
CA MET A 1 38.29 -77.51 -17.00
C MET A 1 38.90 -76.45 -16.10
N LYS A 2 38.55 -75.17 -16.27
CA LYS A 2 38.91 -74.09 -15.34
C LYS A 2 37.62 -73.40 -14.94
N ASN A 3 37.46 -73.28 -13.62
CA ASN A 3 36.21 -72.98 -12.94
C ASN A 3 35.77 -71.53 -13.15
N LEU A 4 34.46 -71.34 -13.27
CA LEU A 4 33.76 -70.07 -13.19
C LEU A 4 34.08 -69.37 -11.86
N SER A 5 34.63 -68.17 -11.91
CA SER A 5 34.35 -67.14 -10.91
C SER A 5 33.48 -66.10 -11.60
N ASN A 6 32.19 -66.25 -11.31
CA ASN A 6 31.13 -65.31 -11.60
C ASN A 6 31.23 -64.25 -10.51
N ASP A 7 32.02 -63.21 -10.74
CA ASP A 7 32.03 -62.02 -9.88
C ASP A 7 30.70 -61.30 -10.06
N GLN A 8 29.81 -61.62 -9.13
CA GLN A 8 28.72 -60.77 -8.70
C GLN A 8 29.28 -59.36 -8.47
N ASN A 9 28.66 -58.33 -9.02
CA ASN A 9 27.67 -57.60 -8.24
C ASN A 9 27.11 -56.41 -9.03
N VAL A 10 25.80 -56.49 -9.26
CA VAL A 10 24.92 -55.42 -9.74
C VAL A 10 24.77 -54.37 -8.64
N SER A 11 25.24 -53.15 -8.89
CA SER A 11 24.78 -51.86 -8.32
C SER A 11 25.81 -50.82 -8.80
N THR A 12 25.48 -49.66 -9.36
CA THR A 12 24.50 -48.71 -8.87
C THR A 12 24.08 -47.82 -10.05
N LEU A 13 22.77 -47.66 -10.18
CA LEU A 13 22.10 -46.68 -11.01
C LEU A 13 22.40 -45.26 -10.50
N HIS A 14 22.75 -44.36 -11.41
CA HIS A 14 22.56 -42.90 -11.30
C HIS A 14 23.11 -42.20 -10.04
N GLU A 15 24.40 -41.84 -10.08
CA GLU A 15 24.99 -40.82 -9.19
C GLU A 15 24.88 -39.41 -9.78
N ASP A 16 23.76 -39.09 -10.44
CA ASP A 16 23.35 -37.73 -10.79
C ASP A 16 22.19 -37.27 -9.90
N GLN A 17 22.15 -37.79 -8.67
CA GLN A 17 21.50 -37.06 -7.59
C GLN A 17 22.58 -36.16 -7.01
N ALA A 18 22.78 -35.01 -7.66
CA ALA A 18 23.31 -33.84 -6.99
C ALA A 18 22.67 -33.82 -5.60
N GLU A 19 23.50 -33.82 -4.55
CA GLU A 19 23.03 -33.62 -3.20
C GLU A 19 22.22 -32.32 -3.20
N MET A 20 20.90 -32.42 -3.36
CA MET A 20 19.99 -31.35 -2.98
C MET A 20 19.95 -31.40 -1.46
N VAL A 21 21.06 -30.96 -0.87
CA VAL A 21 21.05 -30.41 0.48
C VAL A 21 20.18 -29.17 0.34
N PHE A 22 18.88 -29.33 0.52
CA PHE A 22 17.97 -28.20 0.64
C PHE A 22 18.38 -27.52 1.94
N ASP A 23 19.23 -26.51 1.82
CA ASP A 23 19.38 -25.56 2.88
C ASP A 23 18.01 -24.92 3.09
N ALA A 24 17.33 -25.35 4.14
CA ALA A 24 15.98 -24.91 4.46
C ALA A 24 15.93 -23.38 4.65
N GLU A 25 17.05 -22.78 5.07
CA GLU A 25 17.20 -21.34 5.20
C GLU A 25 17.28 -20.63 3.85
N THR A 26 18.02 -21.20 2.89
CA THR A 26 18.02 -20.68 1.51
C THR A 26 16.63 -20.81 0.87
N ALA A 27 15.98 -21.96 1.04
CA ALA A 27 14.63 -22.18 0.50
C ALA A 27 13.57 -21.25 1.14
N SER A 28 13.67 -20.97 2.43
CA SER A 28 12.78 -20.02 3.11
C SER A 28 13.02 -18.58 2.66
N ALA A 29 14.29 -18.18 2.47
CA ALA A 29 14.64 -16.87 1.95
C ALA A 29 14.15 -16.67 0.50
N GLU A 30 14.24 -17.69 -0.35
CA GLU A 30 13.68 -17.65 -1.71
C GLU A 30 12.16 -17.47 -1.69
N LEU A 31 11.46 -18.18 -0.80
CA LEU A 31 10.01 -18.08 -0.63
C LEU A 31 9.59 -16.67 -0.18
N VAL A 32 10.31 -16.05 0.76
CA VAL A 32 10.07 -14.66 1.20
C VAL A 32 10.24 -13.68 0.03
N ASN A 33 11.26 -13.88 -0.82
CA ASN A 33 11.48 -13.03 -1.99
C ASN A 33 10.37 -13.17 -3.03
N GLU A 34 9.82 -14.37 -3.23
CA GLU A 34 8.69 -14.59 -4.13
C GLU A 34 7.42 -13.90 -3.61
N LYS A 35 7.10 -14.07 -2.31
CA LYS A 35 6.02 -13.31 -1.66
C LYS A 35 6.20 -11.79 -1.81
N LEU A 36 7.42 -11.27 -1.66
CA LEU A 36 7.73 -9.84 -1.82
C LEU A 36 7.56 -9.39 -3.27
N ALA A 37 7.84 -10.25 -4.25
CA ALA A 37 7.57 -9.96 -5.66
C ALA A 37 6.07 -9.84 -5.92
N ASP A 38 5.27 -10.73 -5.35
CA ASP A 38 3.80 -10.65 -5.47
C ASP A 38 3.25 -9.38 -4.78
N ALA A 39 3.81 -8.97 -3.64
CA ALA A 39 3.42 -7.75 -2.93
C ALA A 39 3.63 -6.46 -3.75
N ARG A 40 4.48 -6.47 -4.78
CA ARG A 40 4.65 -5.34 -5.72
C ARG A 40 3.49 -5.23 -6.71
N LEU A 41 2.64 -6.25 -6.85
CA LEU A 41 1.50 -6.24 -7.75
C LEU A 41 0.33 -5.44 -7.16
N PRO A 42 -0.27 -4.49 -7.91
CA PRO A 42 -1.42 -3.73 -7.42
C PRO A 42 -2.58 -4.63 -6.99
N ARG A 43 -3.16 -4.31 -5.83
CA ARG A 43 -4.27 -5.04 -5.17
C ARG A 43 -3.92 -6.43 -4.61
N TYR A 44 -2.70 -6.93 -4.79
CA TYR A 44 -2.25 -8.13 -4.09
C TYR A 44 -1.77 -7.77 -2.68
N GLN A 45 -2.03 -8.65 -1.71
CA GLN A 45 -1.57 -8.49 -0.34
C GLN A 45 -0.87 -9.80 0.07
N ALA A 46 0.44 -9.74 0.29
CA ALA A 46 1.22 -10.85 0.81
C ALA A 46 1.24 -10.79 2.35
N GLU A 47 1.03 -11.92 3.00
CA GLU A 47 1.17 -12.05 4.46
C GLU A 47 2.58 -12.53 4.82
N PHE A 48 3.18 -11.88 5.81
CA PHE A 48 4.50 -12.22 6.36
C PHE A 48 4.39 -12.40 7.87
N ASP A 49 5.00 -13.45 8.42
CA ASP A 49 5.18 -13.56 9.87
C ASP A 49 6.31 -12.63 10.36
N ALA A 50 6.59 -12.61 11.67
CA ALA A 50 7.60 -11.71 12.23
C ALA A 50 9.01 -11.97 11.68
N GLU A 51 9.41 -13.23 11.51
CA GLU A 51 10.74 -13.62 11.03
C GLU A 51 10.87 -13.33 9.53
N GLU A 52 9.82 -13.60 8.76
CA GLU A 52 9.77 -13.29 7.33
C GLU A 52 9.75 -11.77 7.09
N ALA A 53 9.02 -11.01 7.90
CA ALA A 53 8.93 -9.55 7.80
C ALA A 53 10.26 -8.86 8.16
N GLU A 54 10.98 -9.36 9.17
CA GLU A 54 12.34 -8.92 9.49
C GLU A 54 13.28 -9.19 8.31
N ARG A 55 13.23 -10.40 7.73
CA ARG A 55 14.04 -10.77 6.56
C ARG A 55 13.67 -9.96 5.30
N ALA A 56 12.40 -9.55 5.16
CA ALA A 56 11.92 -8.66 4.11
C ALA A 56 12.29 -7.18 4.35
N GLY A 57 12.86 -6.85 5.52
CA GLY A 57 13.32 -5.50 5.87
C GLY A 57 12.23 -4.56 6.34
N ALA A 58 11.06 -5.06 6.74
CA ALA A 58 9.91 -4.23 7.14
C ALA A 58 10.17 -3.32 8.36
N PHE A 59 11.11 -3.72 9.23
CA PHE A 59 11.48 -2.97 10.45
C PHE A 59 12.79 -2.20 10.30
N ASN A 60 13.48 -2.31 9.16
CA ASN A 60 14.67 -1.51 8.91
C ASN A 60 14.23 -0.05 8.73
N GLU A 61 14.83 0.86 9.49
CA GLU A 61 14.55 2.30 9.41
C GLU A 61 15.04 2.86 8.06
N ASP A 62 14.23 2.70 7.01
CA ASP A 62 14.42 3.30 5.67
C ASP A 62 13.81 4.70 5.57
N ALA A 63 13.32 5.25 6.68
CA ALA A 63 12.88 6.63 6.75
C ALA A 63 14.09 7.58 6.65
N LEU A 64 13.87 8.76 6.06
CA LEU A 64 14.85 9.83 6.09
C LEU A 64 15.18 10.17 7.56
N ASP A 65 16.48 10.33 7.85
CA ASP A 65 16.90 10.92 9.12
C ASP A 65 16.55 12.42 9.15
N GLU A 66 16.55 13.01 10.35
CA GLU A 66 16.17 14.41 10.56
C GLU A 66 16.96 15.38 9.66
N SER A 67 18.27 15.16 9.51
CA SER A 67 19.12 16.05 8.71
C SER A 67 18.78 15.96 7.24
N SER A 68 18.66 14.74 6.69
CA SER A 68 18.32 14.53 5.28
C SER A 68 16.89 14.97 4.95
N ALA A 69 15.96 14.81 5.90
CA ALA A 69 14.58 15.28 5.75
C ALA A 69 14.55 16.81 5.60
N VAL A 70 15.29 17.55 6.43
CA VAL A 70 15.38 19.02 6.34
C VAL A 70 16.07 19.47 5.06
N GLU A 71 17.16 18.81 4.66
CA GLU A 71 17.89 19.14 3.42
C GLU A 71 17.04 18.88 2.16
N SER A 72 16.13 17.90 2.21
CA SER A 72 15.20 17.62 1.10
C SER A 72 14.06 18.65 0.95
N GLY A 73 13.91 19.57 1.91
CA GLY A 73 12.85 20.58 1.94
C GLY A 73 13.00 21.73 0.94
N ASP A 74 13.99 21.67 0.03
CA ASP A 74 14.32 22.74 -0.93
C ASP A 74 13.16 23.11 -1.91
N ASP A 75 12.15 22.24 -2.08
CA ASP A 75 10.95 22.55 -2.88
C ASP A 75 9.81 23.20 -2.05
N LEU A 76 10.01 23.41 -0.74
CA LEU A 76 9.10 24.17 0.11
C LEU A 76 9.41 25.66 -0.11
N ASN A 77 8.63 26.30 -0.98
CA ASN A 77 8.65 27.75 -1.07
C ASN A 77 8.17 28.34 0.27
N ASP A 78 9.03 29.02 1.03
CA ASP A 78 8.69 29.66 2.31
C ASP A 78 7.49 30.65 2.19
N GLU A 79 7.17 31.11 0.98
CA GLU A 79 5.99 31.94 0.70
C GLU A 79 4.67 31.16 0.56
N LEU A 80 4.75 29.82 0.49
CA LEU A 80 3.62 28.88 0.45
C LEU A 80 3.52 28.09 1.76
N GLU A 81 3.78 28.75 2.89
CA GLU A 81 3.26 28.21 4.15
C GLU A 81 1.80 27.83 3.94
N PRO A 82 1.36 26.61 4.35
CA PRO A 82 -0.05 26.29 4.30
C PRO A 82 -0.73 27.45 5.01
N ALA A 83 -1.56 28.19 4.27
CA ALA A 83 -2.37 29.24 4.85
C ALA A 83 -3.36 28.54 5.79
N PHE A 84 -2.89 28.16 6.97
CA PHE A 84 -3.72 28.10 8.15
C PHE A 84 -4.29 29.51 8.20
N LEU A 85 -5.54 29.59 7.77
CA LEU A 85 -6.36 30.76 7.95
C LEU A 85 -6.11 31.17 9.41
N ASP A 86 -5.50 32.33 9.64
CA ASP A 86 -5.44 32.93 10.96
C ASP A 86 -6.84 32.79 11.56
N ASP A 87 -6.96 32.52 12.85
CA ASP A 87 -8.22 32.22 13.56
C ASP A 87 -9.36 33.24 13.27
N ASP A 88 -9.05 34.36 12.63
CA ASP A 88 -9.91 35.20 11.80
C ASP A 88 -10.32 34.56 10.44
N GLY A 89 -10.66 33.27 10.44
CA GLY A 89 -11.58 32.75 9.43
C GLY A 89 -12.90 33.50 9.53
N PRO A 90 -13.86 33.36 8.58
CA PRO A 90 -15.20 33.89 8.80
C PRO A 90 -15.85 33.14 9.97
N SER A 91 -15.50 33.54 11.20
CA SER A 91 -16.19 33.30 12.46
C SER A 91 -17.45 34.15 12.47
N SER A 92 -18.18 34.13 11.35
CA SER A 92 -19.60 34.41 11.39
C SER A 92 -20.17 33.30 12.24
N ASP A 93 -20.83 33.66 13.35
CA ASP A 93 -21.53 32.73 14.25
C ASP A 93 -22.16 31.62 13.40
N LEU A 94 -21.52 30.44 13.40
CA LEU A 94 -22.07 29.28 12.71
C LEU A 94 -23.46 29.08 13.31
N PRO A 95 -24.50 28.89 12.49
CA PRO A 95 -25.84 28.75 13.02
C PRO A 95 -25.83 27.59 14.02
N ALA A 96 -26.29 27.84 15.25
CA ALA A 96 -26.32 26.85 16.33
C ALA A 96 -27.03 25.54 15.94
N PHE A 97 -27.85 25.59 14.88
CA PHE A 97 -28.45 24.44 14.22
C PHE A 97 -28.12 24.46 12.73
N ILE A 98 -27.16 23.64 12.32
CA ILE A 98 -26.98 23.30 10.90
C ILE A 98 -28.15 22.42 10.44
N THR A 99 -28.78 22.75 9.32
CA THR A 99 -29.82 21.91 8.74
C THR A 99 -29.16 20.76 7.96
N THR A 100 -29.68 19.54 8.08
CA THR A 100 -29.24 18.39 7.27
C THR A 100 -30.00 18.29 5.94
N THR A 101 -30.85 19.27 5.65
CA THR A 101 -31.73 19.28 4.48
C THR A 101 -30.91 19.55 3.22
N ASN A 102 -31.03 18.67 2.24
CA ASN A 102 -30.33 18.80 0.96
C ASN A 102 -30.99 19.87 0.05
N ALA A 103 -30.32 20.25 -1.04
CA ALA A 103 -30.86 21.23 -2.00
C ALA A 103 -32.16 20.77 -2.71
N ARG A 104 -32.39 19.45 -2.84
CA ARG A 104 -33.63 18.91 -3.42
C ARG A 104 -34.83 19.21 -2.54
N GLU A 105 -34.67 19.14 -1.24
CA GLU A 105 -35.70 19.43 -0.26
C GLU A 105 -35.85 20.94 0.01
N LEU A 106 -34.73 21.69 0.02
CA LEU A 106 -34.76 23.14 0.27
C LEU A 106 -35.29 23.96 -0.91
N PHE A 107 -34.92 23.61 -2.13
CA PHE A 107 -35.20 24.40 -3.34
C PHE A 107 -36.02 23.65 -4.38
N ASP A 108 -36.57 22.47 -4.04
CA ASP A 108 -37.26 21.59 -4.99
C ASP A 108 -36.41 21.30 -6.23
N LEU A 109 -35.08 21.11 -6.03
CA LEU A 109 -34.11 20.91 -7.12
C LEU A 109 -34.49 19.69 -7.97
N GLN A 110 -34.67 19.92 -9.27
CA GLN A 110 -35.00 18.86 -10.23
C GLN A 110 -33.77 18.09 -10.71
N GLU A 111 -33.96 16.88 -11.23
CA GLU A 111 -32.87 16.07 -11.78
C GLU A 111 -32.30 16.73 -13.05
N GLY A 112 -31.00 17.03 -13.05
CA GLY A 112 -30.30 17.73 -14.14
C GLY A 112 -30.30 19.27 -14.05
N GLU A 113 -30.96 19.85 -13.04
CA GLU A 113 -30.94 21.29 -12.74
C GLU A 113 -29.74 21.63 -11.83
N THR A 114 -29.18 22.85 -11.93
CA THR A 114 -28.13 23.31 -11.00
C THR A 114 -28.74 23.91 -9.73
N VAL A 115 -28.01 23.85 -8.62
CA VAL A 115 -28.46 24.43 -7.33
C VAL A 115 -28.75 25.92 -7.47
N ILE A 116 -27.96 26.64 -8.27
CA ILE A 116 -28.12 28.09 -8.50
C ILE A 116 -29.43 28.37 -9.25
N ASP A 117 -29.74 27.56 -10.27
CA ASP A 117 -30.95 27.72 -11.06
C ASP A 117 -32.21 27.42 -10.22
N ALA A 118 -32.17 26.38 -9.39
CA ALA A 118 -33.27 26.06 -8.48
C ALA A 118 -33.51 27.16 -7.44
N ILE A 119 -32.45 27.75 -6.87
CA ILE A 119 -32.56 28.91 -5.98
C ILE A 119 -33.22 30.09 -6.71
N ALA A 120 -32.77 30.38 -7.93
CA ALA A 120 -33.31 31.49 -8.73
C ALA A 120 -34.78 31.27 -9.13
N ARG A 121 -35.19 30.01 -9.37
CA ARG A 121 -36.60 29.65 -9.61
C ARG A 121 -37.42 29.81 -8.32
N LYS A 122 -36.96 29.25 -7.20
CA LYS A 122 -37.65 29.31 -5.91
C LYS A 122 -37.82 30.76 -5.41
N ALA A 123 -36.83 31.62 -5.64
CA ALA A 123 -36.89 33.04 -5.28
C ALA A 123 -37.89 33.86 -6.12
N LYS A 124 -38.34 33.35 -7.28
CA LYS A 124 -39.39 33.96 -8.11
C LYS A 124 -40.80 33.46 -7.75
N GLU A 125 -40.90 32.37 -6.98
CA GLU A 125 -42.16 31.75 -6.56
C GLU A 125 -42.69 32.31 -5.22
N GLY A 126 -41.92 33.18 -4.55
CA GLY A 126 -42.31 33.90 -3.32
C GLY A 126 -42.56 35.39 -3.57
#